data_AF-A0A7W5DXJ5-F1
#
_entry.id   AF-A0A7W5DXJ5-F1
#
_cell.length_a   1.000
_cell.length_b   1.000
_cell.length_c   1.000
_cell.angle_alpha   90.00
_cell.angle_beta   90.00
_cell.angle_gamma   90.00
#
_symmetry.space_group_name_H-M   'P 1'
#
loop_
_entity.id
_entity.type
_entity.pdbx_description
1 polymer ?
#
loop_
_entity_poly.entity_id
_entity_poly.type
_entity_poly.pdbx_seq_one_letter_code
_entity_poly.pdbx_strand_id
1 'polypeptide(L)' 'METQSDNASLNEIPCPHCGKHVLDRAVACPHCGEKIYVEHPGDITPTRHRPVTYPNQKD' A
#
# COMPACT_ATOMS: atom_id res chain seq x y z
N MET A 1 -5.42 -10.11 23.21
CA MET A 1 -6.00 -9.05 22.37
C MET A 1 -4.84 -8.19 21.92
N GLU A 2 -4.24 -8.51 20.77
CA GLU A 2 -3.16 -7.70 20.19
C GLU A 2 -3.78 -6.90 19.06
N THR A 3 -4.42 -5.78 19.41
CA THR A 3 -4.78 -4.76 18.44
C THR A 3 -3.48 -4.07 18.03
N GLN A 4 -2.73 -4.73 17.15
CA GLN A 4 -1.69 -4.12 16.33
C GLN A 4 -2.42 -3.07 15.49
N SER A 5 -2.53 -1.88 16.06
CA SER A 5 -2.96 -0.69 15.35
C SER A 5 -1.85 -0.40 14.36
N ASP A 6 -1.92 -1.07 13.20
CA ASP A 6 -1.07 -0.89 12.04
C ASP A 6 -1.36 0.51 11.49
N ASN A 7 -0.90 1.52 12.23
CA ASN A 7 -0.83 2.91 11.80
C ASN A 7 0.36 3.02 10.85
N ALA A 8 0.38 2.15 9.82
CA ALA A 8 1.29 2.23 8.72
C ALA A 8 1.00 3.57 8.04
N SER A 9 1.84 4.56 8.31
CA SER A 9 1.78 5.88 7.68
C SER A 9 1.61 5.67 6.18
N LEU A 10 0.40 5.93 5.68
CA LEU A 10 0.07 5.75 4.28
C LEU A 10 0.86 6.82 3.51
N ASN A 11 1.72 6.39 2.60
CA ASN A 11 2.44 7.32 1.73
C ASN A 11 1.42 8.08 0.85
N GLU A 12 1.71 9.34 0.59
CA GLU A 12 0.91 10.18 -0.31
C GLU A 12 1.62 10.30 -1.66
N ILE A 13 0.90 10.00 -2.74
CA ILE A 13 1.37 10.11 -4.12
C ILE A 13 0.54 11.16 -4.87
N PRO A 14 1.08 11.84 -5.89
CA PRO A 14 0.30 12.74 -6.72
C PRO A 14 -0.62 11.96 -7.68
N CYS A 15 -1.89 12.36 -7.77
CA CYS A 15 -2.83 11.80 -8.73
C CYS A 15 -2.37 12.09 -10.17
N PRO A 16 -2.32 11.06 -11.06
CA PRO A 16 -1.84 11.23 -12.43
C PRO A 16 -2.74 12.12 -13.30
N HIS A 17 -4.01 12.30 -12.94
CA HIS A 17 -4.96 13.07 -13.73
C HIS A 17 -5.07 14.53 -13.27
N CYS A 18 -5.11 14.80 -11.97
CA CYS A 18 -5.32 16.15 -11.45
C CYS A 18 -4.15 16.73 -10.63
N GLY A 19 -3.10 15.93 -10.38
CA GLY A 19 -1.89 16.37 -9.66
C GLY A 19 -2.04 16.58 -8.15
N LYS A 20 -3.22 16.30 -7.57
CA LYS A 20 -3.44 16.43 -6.12
C LYS A 20 -2.87 15.21 -5.39
N HIS A 21 -2.32 15.43 -4.21
CA HIS A 21 -1.82 14.34 -3.37
C HIS A 21 -2.97 13.49 -2.84
N VAL A 22 -2.78 12.18 -2.92
CA VAL A 22 -3.74 11.15 -2.55
C VAL A 22 -3.00 10.00 -1.92
N LEU A 23 -3.70 9.17 -1.16
CA LEU A 23 -3.08 8.00 -0.55
C LEU A 23 -2.64 7.03 -1.64
N ASP A 24 -1.46 6.49 -1.47
CA ASP A 24 -0.88 5.45 -2.31
C ASP A 24 -1.82 4.23 -2.47
N ARG A 25 -2.60 3.92 -1.41
CA ARG A 25 -3.59 2.84 -1.43
C ARG A 25 -5.00 3.28 -1.84
N ALA A 26 -5.19 4.52 -2.28
CA ALA A 26 -6.50 5.00 -2.70
C ALA A 26 -6.93 4.26 -3.99
N VAL A 27 -8.15 3.72 -4.01
CA VAL A 27 -8.72 3.08 -5.21
C VAL A 27 -9.01 4.11 -6.31
N ALA A 28 -9.34 5.35 -5.90
CA ALA A 28 -9.58 6.46 -6.79
C ALA A 28 -9.26 7.78 -6.10
N CYS A 29 -8.95 8.81 -6.89
CA CYS A 29 -8.69 10.15 -6.40
C CYS A 29 -9.98 10.76 -5.83
N PRO A 30 -10.03 11.16 -4.55
CA PRO A 30 -11.22 11.77 -3.94
C PRO A 30 -11.52 13.18 -4.48
N HIS A 31 -10.59 13.77 -5.23
CA HIS A 31 -10.75 15.12 -5.74
C HIS A 31 -11.28 15.20 -7.17
N CYS A 32 -10.89 14.25 -8.03
CA CYS A 32 -11.29 14.25 -9.44
C CYS A 32 -12.02 12.98 -9.88
N GLY A 33 -11.99 11.91 -9.08
CA GLY A 33 -12.62 10.63 -9.38
C GLY A 33 -11.80 9.68 -10.26
N GLU A 34 -10.58 10.05 -10.66
CA GLU A 34 -9.71 9.18 -11.47
C GLU A 34 -9.33 7.90 -10.70
N LYS A 35 -9.37 6.76 -11.38
CA LYS A 35 -9.00 5.47 -10.78
C LYS A 35 -7.49 5.39 -10.64
N ILE A 36 -7.02 5.02 -9.46
CA ILE A 36 -5.59 4.88 -9.17
C ILE A 36 -5.32 3.38 -9.11
N TYR A 37 -4.73 2.86 -10.17
CA TYR A 37 -4.37 1.45 -10.24
C TYR A 37 -3.01 1.25 -9.58
N VAL A 38 -3.02 0.62 -8.41
CA VAL A 38 -1.80 0.08 -7.78
C VAL A 38 -1.71 -1.39 -8.12
N GLU A 39 -1.02 -1.68 -9.23
CA GLU A 39 -0.84 -3.03 -9.78
C GLU A 39 -0.24 -3.99 -8.73
N HIS A 40 0.63 -3.48 -7.86
CA HIS A 40 1.22 -4.23 -6.76
C HIS A 40 1.40 -3.35 -5.50
N PRO A 41 0.59 -3.52 -4.45
CA PRO A 41 0.79 -2.82 -3.18
C PRO A 41 2.09 -3.23 -2.45
N GLY A 42 2.80 -4.25 -2.97
CA GLY A 42 4.03 -4.77 -2.40
C GLY A 42 5.26 -3.90 -2.63
N ASP A 43 5.36 -3.17 -3.75
CA ASP A 43 6.57 -2.40 -4.10
C ASP A 43 6.56 -0.97 -3.55
N ILE A 44 5.37 -0.41 -3.33
CA ILE A 44 5.16 0.95 -2.78
C ILE A 44 5.25 0.99 -1.25
N THR A 45 5.11 -0.17 -0.61
CA THR A 45 5.43 -0.31 0.80
C THR A 45 6.85 -0.87 0.91
N PRO A 46 7.83 -0.14 1.46
CA PRO A 46 9.04 -0.76 1.96
C PRO A 46 8.66 -1.48 3.26
N THR A 47 7.78 -2.47 3.18
CA THR A 47 7.61 -3.41 4.27
C THR A 47 8.90 -4.19 4.33
N ARG A 48 9.84 -3.72 5.17
CA ARG A 48 11.02 -4.47 5.62
C ARG A 48 10.56 -5.64 6.48
N HIS A 49 9.65 -6.46 5.97
CA HIS A 49 9.40 -7.76 6.54
C HIS A 49 10.65 -8.57 6.26
N ARG A 50 11.32 -8.97 7.34
CA ARG A 50 12.39 -9.96 7.25
C ARG A 50 11.79 -11.16 6.50
N PRO A 51 12.46 -11.68 5.46
CA PRO A 51 11.96 -12.84 4.74
C PRO A 51 11.56 -13.92 5.74
N VAL A 52 10.28 -14.23 5.79
CA VAL A 52 9.77 -15.32 6.62
C VAL A 52 10.17 -16.62 5.91
N THR A 53 11.24 -17.25 6.38
CA THR A 53 11.55 -18.63 6.00
C THR A 53 10.43 -19.49 6.57
N TYR A 54 9.56 -20.05 5.72
CA TYR A 54 8.51 -20.98 6.14
C TYR A 54 9.12 -22.37 6.38
N PRO A 55 9.15 -22.91 7.61
CA PRO A 55 9.78 -24.20 7.90
C PRO A 55 8.85 -25.40 7.66
N ASN A 56 8.02 -25.39 6.61
CA ASN A 56 7.07 -26.48 6.33
C ASN A 56 6.96 -26.86 4.84
N GLN A 57 8.09 -26.84 4.14
CA GLN A 57 8.28 -27.61 2.91
C GLN A 57 8.57 -29.05 3.35
N LYS A 58 7.53 -29.87 3.48
CA LYS A 58 7.62 -31.28 3.89
C LYS A 58 7.70 -32.16 2.63
N ASP A 59 8.84 -32.85 2.55
CA ASP A 59 9.26 -33.93 1.63
C ASP A 59 9.26 -33.63 0.13
#